data_AF-A0A9P6R6R2-F1
#
_entry.id   AF-A0A9P6R6R2-F1
#
_cell.length_a   1.000
_cell.length_b   1.000
_cell.length_c   1.000
_cell.angle_alpha   90.00
_cell.angle_beta   90.00
_cell.angle_gamma   90.00
#
_symmetry.space_group_name_H-M   'P 1'
#
loop_
_entity.id
_entity.type
_entity.pdbx_description
1 polymer ?
#
loop_
_entity_poly.entity_id
_entity_poly.type
_entity_poly.pdbx_seq_one_letter_code
_entity_poly.pdbx_strand_id
1 'polypeptide(L)'
;MSAGLEVSAYEGQDDGDNWIVECANTKDTFWMREAPVRLRHDNTGMFLTTSSHYVYGNPIPGQQEVAAHRRNAGDQTWATQEGIYFAEREL
;
A
#
# COMPACT_ATOMS: atom_id res chain seq x y z
N MET A 1 -13.70 8.47 -9.56
CA MET A 1 -13.10 7.19 -9.13
C MET A 1 -12.25 6.63 -10.26
N SER A 2 -11.19 5.91 -9.93
CA SER A 2 -10.05 5.59 -10.80
C SER A 2 -10.22 4.35 -11.69
N ALA A 3 -11.33 3.61 -11.56
CA ALA A 3 -11.53 2.28 -12.16
C ALA A 3 -10.51 1.21 -11.71
N GLY A 4 -9.77 1.47 -10.62
CA GLY A 4 -8.97 0.46 -9.94
C GLY A 4 -9.83 -0.56 -9.21
N LEU A 5 -9.20 -1.63 -8.73
CA LEU A 5 -9.85 -2.53 -7.79
C LEU A 5 -10.06 -1.80 -6.46
N GLU A 6 -11.22 -2.04 -5.84
CA GLU A 6 -11.51 -1.54 -4.51
C GLU A 6 -10.50 -2.08 -3.49
N VAL A 7 -10.10 -1.23 -2.56
CA VAL A 7 -9.35 -1.61 -1.37
C VAL A 7 -10.17 -1.19 -0.17
N SER A 8 -10.40 -2.09 0.77
CA SER A 8 -11.25 -1.87 1.93
C SER A 8 -10.56 -2.33 3.21
N ALA A 9 -11.14 -1.93 4.35
CA ALA A 9 -10.83 -2.53 5.64
C ALA A 9 -11.91 -3.55 5.95
N TYR A 10 -11.56 -4.83 5.95
CA TYR A 10 -12.46 -5.94 6.20
C TYR A 10 -12.08 -6.66 7.50
N GLU A 11 -13.06 -7.14 8.24
CA GLU A 11 -12.84 -7.81 9.54
C GLU A 11 -12.50 -9.31 9.40
N GLY A 12 -12.65 -9.87 8.20
CA GLY A 12 -12.22 -11.22 7.91
C GLY A 12 -10.72 -11.39 8.05
N GLN A 13 -10.30 -12.64 8.19
CA GLN A 13 -8.90 -13.02 8.06
C GLN A 13 -8.83 -14.13 7.04
N ASP A 14 -8.58 -13.76 5.78
CA ASP A 14 -8.44 -14.69 4.66
C ASP A 14 -7.25 -14.33 3.76
N ASP A 15 -7.15 -14.97 2.60
CA ASP A 15 -6.03 -14.75 1.69
C ASP A 15 -6.10 -13.39 0.96
N GLY A 16 -7.26 -12.71 0.99
CA GLY A 16 -7.46 -11.36 0.46
C GLY A 16 -6.84 -10.25 1.34
N ASP A 17 -6.36 -10.59 2.53
CA ASP A 17 -5.66 -9.64 3.39
C ASP A 17 -4.14 -9.64 3.16
N ASN A 18 -3.63 -10.55 2.33
CA ASN A 18 -2.20 -10.72 2.11
C ASN A 18 -1.63 -9.72 1.09
N TRP A 19 -0.64 -8.94 1.53
CA TRP A 19 0.13 -8.01 0.70
C TRP A 19 1.61 -8.33 0.76
N ILE A 20 2.24 -8.39 -0.42
CA ILE A 20 3.67 -8.55 -0.58
C ILE A 20 4.34 -7.18 -0.55
N VAL A 21 5.29 -7.02 0.37
CA VAL A 21 6.13 -5.81 0.45
C VAL A 21 7.27 -5.93 -0.55
N GLU A 22 7.30 -5.03 -1.53
CA GLU A 22 8.40 -4.91 -2.49
C GLU A 22 9.24 -3.68 -2.17
N CYS A 23 10.49 -3.88 -1.73
CA CYS A 23 11.46 -2.79 -1.59
C CYS A 23 11.65 -2.08 -2.93
N ALA A 24 11.58 -0.74 -2.96
CA ALA A 24 11.75 -0.01 -4.22
C ALA A 24 13.16 -0.18 -4.79
N ASN A 25 14.17 -0.34 -3.91
CA ASN A 25 15.50 -0.79 -4.28
C ASN A 25 15.55 -2.33 -4.24
N THR A 26 15.70 -2.94 -5.41
CA THR A 26 15.68 -4.40 -5.58
C THR A 26 16.88 -5.12 -4.97
N LYS A 27 17.89 -4.39 -4.47
CA LYS A 27 19.04 -4.97 -3.76
C LYS A 27 18.77 -5.13 -2.26
N ASP A 28 17.73 -4.48 -1.73
CA ASP A 28 17.45 -4.50 -0.30
C ASP A 28 16.64 -5.75 0.04
N THR A 29 17.20 -6.59 0.91
CA THR A 29 16.55 -7.81 1.41
C THR A 29 15.47 -7.51 2.44
N PHE A 30 15.61 -6.40 3.18
CA PHE A 30 14.72 -6.03 4.28
C PHE A 30 14.14 -4.64 4.05
N TRP A 31 12.89 -4.46 4.47
CA TRP A 31 12.26 -3.15 4.51
C TRP A 31 12.85 -2.31 5.63
N MET A 32 13.52 -1.21 5.25
CA MET A 32 14.08 -0.25 6.18
C MET A 32 13.09 0.88 6.46
N ARG A 33 13.18 1.49 7.65
CA ARG A 33 12.33 2.64 8.02
C ARG A 33 12.50 3.76 7.02
N GLU A 34 11.38 4.38 6.65
CA GLU A 34 11.27 5.48 5.70
C GLU A 34 11.74 5.14 4.27
N ALA A 35 12.23 3.92 4.05
CA ALA A 35 12.61 3.48 2.72
C ALA A 35 11.36 3.23 1.88
N PRO A 36 11.38 3.66 0.60
CA PRO A 36 10.25 3.47 -0.29
C PRO A 36 9.99 1.99 -0.57
N VAL A 37 8.72 1.62 -0.50
CA VAL A 37 8.20 0.28 -0.81
C VAL A 37 7.00 0.38 -1.74
N ARG A 38 6.63 -0.76 -2.32
CA ARG A 38 5.31 -0.97 -2.91
C ARG A 38 4.62 -2.11 -2.18
N LEU A 39 3.30 -2.06 -2.13
CA LEU A 39 2.47 -3.12 -1.59
C LEU A 39 1.71 -3.77 -2.75
N ARG A 40 2.02 -5.04 -3.04
CA ARG A 40 1.35 -5.82 -4.08
C ARG A 40 0.40 -6.83 -3.44
N HIS A 41 -0.87 -6.76 -3.77
CA HIS A 41 -1.85 -7.73 -3.30
C HIS A 41 -1.53 -9.12 -3.86
N ASP A 42 -1.52 -10.14 -3.00
CA ASP A 42 -1.01 -11.46 -3.37
C ASP A 42 -1.92 -12.12 -4.42
N ASN A 43 -3.23 -12.17 -4.17
CA ASN A 43 -4.20 -12.84 -5.04
C ASN A 43 -4.36 -12.16 -6.41
N THR A 44 -4.29 -10.83 -6.49
CA THR A 44 -4.57 -10.09 -7.73
C THR A 44 -3.33 -9.61 -8.47
N GLY A 45 -2.18 -9.56 -7.81
CA GLY A 45 -0.94 -8.99 -8.35
C GLY A 45 -0.98 -7.47 -8.56
N MET A 46 -2.03 -6.79 -8.07
CA MET A 46 -2.23 -5.34 -8.22
C MET A 46 -1.59 -4.59 -7.07
N PHE A 47 -1.20 -3.34 -7.30
CA PHE A 47 -0.43 -2.52 -6.39
C PHE A 47 -1.30 -1.45 -5.72
N LEU A 48 -1.14 -1.28 -4.42
CA LEU A 48 -1.81 -0.24 -3.63
C LEU A 48 -1.39 1.14 -4.16
N THR A 49 -2.36 2.01 -4.40
CA THR A 49 -2.13 3.35 -4.96
C THR A 49 -3.12 4.37 -4.44
N THR A 50 -2.72 5.64 -4.48
CA THR A 50 -3.58 6.80 -4.21
C THR A 50 -3.22 7.92 -5.17
N SER A 51 -4.18 8.72 -5.62
CA SER A 51 -3.91 9.83 -6.54
C SER A 51 -4.63 11.10 -6.14
N SER A 52 -3.93 12.24 -6.20
CA SER A 52 -4.50 13.56 -5.94
C SER A 52 -5.53 13.99 -6.99
N HIS A 53 -5.64 13.28 -8.12
CA HIS A 53 -6.69 13.49 -9.11
C HIS A 53 -8.05 12.90 -8.70
N TYR A 54 -8.06 11.91 -7.80
CA TYR A 54 -9.28 11.24 -7.35
C TYR A 54 -9.50 11.51 -5.87
N VAL A 55 -10.24 12.59 -5.58
CA VAL A 55 -10.48 13.09 -4.23
C VAL A 55 -11.98 13.09 -3.95
N TYR A 56 -12.38 12.64 -2.77
CA TYR A 56 -13.75 12.63 -2.33
C TYR A 56 -14.23 14.02 -1.91
N GLY A 57 -15.52 14.27 -2.12
CA GLY A 57 -16.26 15.39 -1.55
C GLY A 57 -16.96 14.99 -0.25
N ASN A 58 -18.14 15.54 0.01
CA ASN A 58 -18.96 15.13 1.16
C ASN A 58 -19.29 13.62 1.08
N PRO A 59 -19.22 12.88 2.20
CA PRO A 59 -19.02 13.32 3.59
C PRO A 59 -17.56 13.40 4.08
N ILE A 60 -16.58 13.09 3.23
CA ILE A 60 -15.16 12.98 3.58
C ILE A 60 -14.29 13.87 2.68
N PRO A 61 -14.54 15.19 2.68
CA PRO A 61 -13.93 16.10 1.71
C PRO A 61 -12.40 16.12 1.83
N GLY A 62 -11.72 16.04 0.69
CA GLY A 62 -10.26 16.15 0.61
C GLY A 62 -9.51 14.83 0.78
N GLN A 63 -10.18 13.74 1.17
CA GLN A 63 -9.55 12.41 1.20
C GLN A 63 -9.35 11.88 -0.22
N GLN A 64 -8.22 11.25 -0.50
CA GLN A 64 -7.95 10.61 -1.78
C GLN A 64 -8.54 9.20 -1.83
N GLU A 65 -8.91 8.75 -3.03
CA GLU A 65 -9.23 7.36 -3.30
C GLU A 65 -7.99 6.48 -3.11
N VAL A 66 -8.15 5.41 -2.33
CA VAL A 66 -7.19 4.32 -2.25
C VAL A 66 -7.75 3.15 -3.08
N ALA A 67 -6.96 2.66 -4.02
CA ALA A 67 -7.34 1.58 -4.92
C ALA A 67 -6.13 0.67 -5.22
N ALA A 68 -6.36 -0.43 -5.94
CA ALA A 68 -5.29 -1.26 -6.47
C ALA A 68 -5.25 -1.24 -8.01
N HIS A 69 -4.07 -1.00 -8.57
CA HIS A 69 -3.83 -0.84 -10.01
C HIS A 69 -2.67 -1.70 -10.50
N ARG A 70 -2.56 -1.92 -11.81
CA ARG A 70 -1.37 -2.58 -12.38
C ARG A 70 -0.13 -1.75 -12.12
N ARG A 71 1.03 -2.39 -11.99
CA ARG A 71 2.32 -1.72 -11.75
C ARG A 71 2.53 -0.54 -12.70
N ASN A 72 2.85 0.62 -12.15
CA ASN A 72 3.19 1.83 -12.88
C ASN A 72 4.39 2.53 -12.18
N ALA A 73 4.87 3.63 -12.78
CA ALA A 73 6.05 4.34 -12.28
C ALA A 73 5.75 5.39 -11.19
N GLY A 74 4.48 5.62 -10.85
CA GLY A 74 4.05 6.77 -10.04
C GLY A 74 3.52 6.39 -8.66
N ASP A 75 2.29 6.84 -8.40
CA ASP A 75 1.38 6.82 -7.24
C ASP A 75 1.24 5.49 -6.43
N GLN A 76 2.17 4.54 -6.59
CA GLN A 76 2.22 3.23 -5.95
C GLN A 76 3.38 3.09 -4.95
N THR A 77 4.17 4.14 -4.77
CA THR A 77 5.32 4.14 -3.85
C THR A 77 4.90 4.71 -2.51
N TRP A 78 5.14 3.94 -1.46
CA TRP A 78 4.79 4.28 -0.08
C TRP A 78 6.05 4.29 0.78
N ALA A 79 6.02 5.03 1.88
CA ALA A 79 7.06 4.99 2.90
C ALA A 79 6.39 5.06 4.27
N THR A 80 6.90 4.31 5.24
CA THR A 80 6.54 4.53 6.65
C THR A 80 6.94 5.93 7.08
N GLN A 81 6.16 6.54 7.96
CA GLN A 81 6.54 7.76 8.65
C GLN A 81 6.59 7.52 10.17
N GLU A 82 5.57 7.94 10.92
CA GLU A 82 5.53 7.93 12.39
C GLU A 82 5.24 6.53 12.99
N GLY A 83 6.19 5.61 12.87
CA GLY A 83 6.08 4.24 13.39
C GLY A 83 6.70 4.01 14.76
N ILE A 84 6.11 3.11 15.56
CA ILE A 84 6.75 2.48 16.73
C ILE A 84 7.18 1.08 16.32
N TYR A 85 8.47 0.78 16.48
CA TYR A 85 9.06 -0.47 15.99
C TYR A 85 9.63 -1.25 17.17
N PHE A 86 9.25 -2.52 17.25
CA PHE A 86 9.75 -3.43 18.27
C PHE A 86 11.17 -3.87 17.95
N ALA A 87 11.96 -4.12 18.98
CA ALA A 87 13.26 -4.77 18.81
C ALA A 87 13.06 -6.15 18.18
N GLU A 88 14.05 -6.58 17.38
CA GLU A 88 14.08 -7.95 16.90
C GLU A 88 14.03 -8.89 18.10
N ARG A 89 13.12 -9.88 18.05
CA ARG A 89 13.15 -10.95 19.03
C ARG A 89 14.37 -11.79 18.71
N GLU A 90 15.37 -11.77 19.58
CA GLU A 90 16.38 -12.83 19.59
C GLU A 90 15.63 -14.16 19.78
N LEU A 91 15.78 -15.07 18.81
CA LEU A 91 15.27 -16.44 18.87
C LEU A 91 16.17 -17.33 19.72
#